data_AF-A0A7S3F1Y2-F1
#
_entry.id   AF-A0A7S3F1Y2-F1
#
_cell.length_a   1.000
_cell.length_b   1.000
_cell.length_c   1.000
_cell.angle_alpha   90.00
_cell.angle_beta   90.00
_cell.angle_gamma   90.00
#
_symmetry.space_group_name_H-M   'P 1'
#
loop_
_entity.id
_entity.type
_entity.pdbx_description
1 polymer ?
#
loop_
_entity_poly.entity_id
_entity_poly.type
_entity_poly.pdbx_seq_one_letter_code
_entity_poly.pdbx_strand_id
1 'polypeptide(L)'
;PAQSTTLAEAATHRQHCLCDPDYYDDDQGVSVKCVSCPLGTRCDTNGMTLSSLPLLQGWWRESEISSDVRQCPDSGSDSSGCVGGAGNPCKQHLSGPYCKLCNASSIGRFYDAGNSECRECSELAGSMGATWALLCIVGAAAFGIFILMRYGLHD
;
A
#
# COMPACT_ATOMS: atom_id res chain seq x y z
N PRO A 1 26.66 -16.55 17.49
CA PRO A 1 27.12 -16.37 16.09
C PRO A 1 27.93 -15.06 16.00
N ALA A 2 28.45 -14.67 14.83
CA ALA A 2 28.83 -13.27 14.66
C ALA A 2 27.57 -12.38 14.68
N GLN A 3 27.67 -11.15 15.18
CA GLN A 3 26.56 -10.17 15.20
C GLN A 3 25.33 -10.69 15.95
N SER A 4 25.56 -11.23 17.15
CA SER A 4 24.52 -11.78 18.01
C SER A 4 24.82 -11.56 19.48
N THR A 5 23.77 -11.37 20.27
CA THR A 5 23.78 -11.28 21.73
C THR A 5 22.91 -12.37 22.36
N THR A 6 23.00 -12.56 23.67
CA THR A 6 22.17 -13.53 24.41
C THR A 6 21.09 -12.82 25.24
N LEU A 7 19.87 -13.38 25.27
CA LEU A 7 18.74 -12.85 26.05
C LEU A 7 19.02 -12.75 27.55
N ALA A 8 19.88 -13.63 28.09
CA ALA A 8 20.30 -13.65 29.48
C ALA A 8 21.78 -14.05 29.60
N GLU A 9 22.42 -13.66 30.71
CA GLU A 9 23.77 -14.12 31.05
C GLU A 9 23.80 -15.66 31.18
N ALA A 10 24.87 -16.28 30.67
CA ALA A 10 25.07 -17.73 30.68
C ALA A 10 23.92 -18.53 30.03
N ALA A 11 23.22 -17.95 29.06
CA ALA A 11 22.18 -18.66 28.32
C ALA A 11 22.73 -19.93 27.66
N THR A 12 22.11 -21.07 27.98
CA THR A 12 22.48 -22.39 27.44
C THR A 12 21.57 -22.86 26.30
N HIS A 13 20.49 -22.13 26.04
CA HIS A 13 19.51 -22.48 25.02
C HIS A 13 19.72 -21.69 23.72
N ARG A 14 19.65 -22.36 22.57
CA ARG A 14 19.87 -21.71 21.25
C ARG A 14 18.88 -20.58 20.97
N GLN A 15 17.64 -20.71 21.41
CA GLN A 15 16.60 -19.67 21.23
C GLN A 15 16.91 -18.38 22.01
N HIS A 16 17.88 -18.39 22.92
CA HIS A 16 18.32 -17.18 23.62
C HIS A 16 19.40 -16.43 22.84
N CYS A 17 19.92 -16.97 21.73
CA CYS A 17 20.82 -16.25 20.85
C CYS A 17 20.00 -15.37 19.91
N LEU A 18 20.12 -14.06 20.06
CA LEU A 18 19.40 -13.05 19.29
C LEU A 18 20.38 -12.34 18.37
N CYS A 19 19.97 -12.03 17.14
CA CYS A 19 20.76 -11.17 16.27
C CYS A 19 20.79 -9.73 16.83
N ASP A 20 21.94 -9.08 16.68
CA ASP A 20 22.12 -7.67 17.06
C ASP A 20 21.32 -6.75 16.12
N PRO A 21 21.15 -5.45 16.44
CA PRO A 21 20.49 -4.52 15.53
C PRO A 21 21.20 -4.49 14.17
N ASP A 22 20.45 -4.19 13.11
CA ASP A 22 20.86 -4.29 11.70
C ASP A 22 21.03 -5.72 11.15
N TYR A 23 20.79 -6.75 11.97
CA TYR A 23 20.80 -8.16 11.56
C TYR A 23 19.51 -8.88 11.93
N TYR A 24 19.09 -9.83 11.09
CA TYR A 24 17.95 -10.71 11.36
C TYR A 24 18.34 -12.17 11.26
N ASP A 25 17.56 -13.03 11.92
CA ASP A 25 17.69 -14.48 11.80
C ASP A 25 17.02 -14.97 10.51
N ASP A 26 17.87 -15.37 9.56
CA ASP A 26 17.49 -15.89 8.24
C ASP A 26 17.19 -17.39 8.26
N ASP A 27 17.60 -18.07 9.33
CA ASP A 27 17.37 -19.50 9.46
C ASP A 27 16.08 -19.72 10.27
N GLN A 28 15.14 -20.48 9.70
CA GLN A 28 13.76 -20.63 10.22
C GLN A 28 13.71 -21.57 11.46
N GLY A 29 14.60 -21.37 12.43
CA GLY A 29 14.62 -22.07 13.72
C GLY A 29 15.52 -23.30 13.81
N VAL A 30 16.34 -23.61 12.80
CA VAL A 30 17.27 -24.76 12.83
C VAL A 30 18.57 -24.40 13.55
N SER A 31 19.12 -23.25 13.21
CA SER A 31 20.23 -22.56 13.86
C SER A 31 19.94 -21.06 13.86
N VAL A 32 20.77 -20.26 14.54
CA VAL A 32 20.66 -18.80 14.47
C VAL A 32 21.68 -18.32 13.47
N LYS A 33 21.19 -17.72 12.37
CA LYS A 33 22.02 -17.20 11.28
C LYS A 33 21.71 -15.72 11.09
N CYS A 34 22.51 -14.90 11.76
CA CYS A 34 22.40 -13.45 11.66
C CYS A 34 22.99 -12.96 10.35
N VAL A 35 22.14 -12.40 9.50
CA VAL A 35 22.52 -11.76 8.23
C VAL A 35 22.02 -10.32 8.22
N SER A 36 22.68 -9.47 7.43
CA SER A 36 22.34 -8.05 7.37
C SER A 36 20.90 -7.85 6.88
N CYS A 37 20.22 -6.91 7.51
CA CYS A 37 18.84 -6.60 7.17
C CYS A 37 18.72 -6.02 5.75
N PRO A 38 17.72 -6.48 4.95
CA PRO A 38 17.50 -5.97 3.60
C PRO A 38 17.16 -4.47 3.63
N LEU A 39 17.54 -3.76 2.57
CA LEU A 39 17.09 -2.38 2.37
C LEU A 39 15.56 -2.32 2.38
N GLY A 40 15.01 -1.26 2.95
CA GLY A 40 13.56 -1.11 3.04
C GLY A 40 12.91 -1.82 4.23
N THR A 41 13.69 -2.31 5.18
CA THR A 41 13.19 -2.90 6.43
C THR A 41 13.58 -2.03 7.63
N ARG A 42 12.82 -2.12 8.72
CA ARG A 42 13.21 -1.54 10.02
C ARG A 42 13.71 -2.65 10.94
N CYS A 43 15.00 -2.62 11.24
CA CYS A 43 15.75 -3.69 11.90
C CYS A 43 16.56 -3.13 13.09
N ASP A 44 15.89 -2.39 13.97
CA ASP A 44 16.50 -1.61 15.05
C ASP A 44 16.47 -2.31 16.41
N THR A 45 15.91 -3.52 16.49
CA THR A 45 15.80 -4.31 17.72
C THR A 45 16.45 -5.67 17.58
N ASN A 46 16.92 -6.22 18.71
CA ASN A 46 17.52 -7.54 18.73
C ASN A 46 16.50 -8.64 18.41
N GLY A 47 16.98 -9.72 17.79
CA GLY A 47 16.19 -10.94 17.61
C GLY A 47 15.10 -10.83 16.55
N MET A 48 15.24 -9.91 15.59
CA MET A 48 14.37 -9.89 14.41
C MET A 48 14.48 -11.21 13.65
N THR A 49 13.36 -11.69 13.15
CA THR A 49 13.27 -12.82 12.21
C THR A 49 12.65 -12.33 10.93
N LEU A 50 12.74 -13.11 9.85
CA LEU A 50 12.14 -12.71 8.59
C LEU A 50 10.63 -12.38 8.71
N SER A 51 9.89 -13.21 9.47
CA SER A 51 8.45 -13.02 9.73
C SER A 51 8.12 -11.78 10.55
N SER A 52 8.96 -11.42 11.53
CA SER A 52 8.72 -10.24 12.36
C SER A 52 9.27 -8.95 11.75
N LEU A 53 10.16 -9.04 10.75
CA LEU A 53 10.85 -7.90 10.14
C LEU A 53 9.88 -6.97 9.40
N PRO A 54 9.61 -5.76 9.92
CA PRO A 54 8.69 -4.83 9.30
C PRO A 54 9.30 -4.15 8.07
N LEU A 55 8.51 -4.05 7.01
CA LEU A 55 8.82 -3.22 5.85
C LEU A 55 8.59 -1.74 6.13
N LEU A 56 9.43 -0.88 5.57
CA LEU A 56 9.21 0.55 5.50
C LEU A 56 8.11 0.87 4.47
N GLN A 57 7.48 2.04 4.60
CA GLN A 57 6.53 2.51 3.60
C GLN A 57 7.19 2.60 2.20
N GLY A 58 6.45 2.23 1.16
CA GLY A 58 6.96 2.19 -0.21
C GLY A 58 7.76 0.93 -0.55
N TRP A 59 7.81 -0.06 0.34
CA TRP A 59 8.46 -1.35 0.11
C TRP A 59 7.47 -2.51 0.15
N TRP A 60 7.82 -3.59 -0.55
CA TRP A 60 6.97 -4.75 -0.73
C TRP A 60 7.80 -6.05 -0.72
N ARG A 61 7.17 -7.13 -0.26
CA ARG A 61 7.63 -8.50 -0.38
C ARG A 61 6.43 -9.41 -0.58
N GLU A 62 6.66 -10.59 -1.18
CA GLU A 62 5.59 -11.54 -1.49
C GLU A 62 4.93 -12.13 -0.24
N SER A 63 5.73 -12.44 0.78
CA SER A 63 5.27 -13.02 2.02
C SER A 63 6.14 -12.58 3.20
N GLU A 64 5.62 -12.75 4.41
CA GLU A 64 6.33 -12.43 5.65
C GLU A 64 7.63 -13.23 5.84
N ILE A 65 7.77 -14.38 5.18
CA ILE A 65 9.00 -15.21 5.20
C ILE A 65 9.85 -15.05 3.93
N SER A 66 9.62 -14.02 3.12
CA SER A 66 10.45 -13.73 1.96
C SER A 66 11.50 -12.68 2.28
N SER A 67 12.76 -12.98 1.95
CA SER A 67 13.89 -12.06 2.03
C SER A 67 14.06 -11.20 0.78
N ASP A 68 13.25 -11.44 -0.26
CA ASP A 68 13.21 -10.63 -1.48
C ASP A 68 12.35 -9.37 -1.24
N VAL A 69 12.98 -8.37 -0.64
CA VAL A 69 12.39 -7.05 -0.36
C VAL A 69 12.65 -6.11 -1.52
N ARG A 70 11.60 -5.52 -2.08
CA ARG A 70 11.66 -4.66 -3.27
C ARG A 70 10.97 -3.33 -3.04
N GLN A 71 11.56 -2.27 -3.58
CA GLN A 71 10.93 -0.95 -3.57
C GLN A 71 9.76 -0.92 -4.56
N CYS A 72 8.66 -0.31 -4.15
CA CYS A 72 7.48 -0.17 -5.01
C CYS A 72 7.69 0.90 -6.08
N PRO A 73 7.16 0.69 -7.30
CA PRO A 73 7.26 1.68 -8.39
C PRO A 73 6.66 3.05 -8.05
N ASP A 74 5.67 3.08 -7.16
CA ASP A 74 4.97 4.29 -6.70
C ASP A 74 5.44 4.75 -5.31
N SER A 75 6.58 4.27 -4.82
CA SER A 75 7.11 4.58 -3.48
C SER A 75 7.39 6.08 -3.23
N GLY A 76 7.58 6.87 -4.29
CA GLY A 76 7.72 8.32 -4.21
C GLY A 76 6.40 9.08 -4.08
N SER A 77 5.25 8.39 -4.07
CA SER A 77 3.93 9.00 -3.91
C SER A 77 3.41 8.82 -2.49
N ASP A 78 2.85 9.89 -1.90
CA ASP A 78 2.13 9.82 -0.63
C ASP A 78 0.92 8.88 -0.68
N SER A 79 0.41 8.60 -1.88
CA SER A 79 -0.70 7.69 -2.13
C SER A 79 -0.28 6.24 -2.40
N SER A 80 1.00 5.88 -2.24
CA SER A 80 1.51 4.55 -2.60
C SER A 80 0.62 3.41 -2.07
N GLY A 81 0.45 2.39 -2.91
CA GLY A 81 -0.24 1.16 -2.52
C GLY A 81 0.53 0.34 -1.47
N CYS A 82 1.84 0.59 -1.32
CA CYS A 82 2.72 -0.11 -0.40
C CYS A 82 2.87 0.66 0.91
N VAL A 83 2.11 0.24 1.93
CA VAL A 83 2.09 0.87 3.26
C VAL A 83 3.18 0.31 4.19
N GLY A 84 3.79 -0.83 3.85
CA GLY A 84 4.81 -1.49 4.67
C GLY A 84 4.23 -2.26 5.86
N GLY A 85 5.04 -2.48 6.90
CA GLY A 85 4.69 -3.27 8.08
C GLY A 85 5.18 -4.73 8.04
N ALA A 86 4.94 -5.47 9.11
CA ALA A 86 5.41 -6.87 9.25
C ALA A 86 4.52 -7.90 8.53
N GLY A 87 3.21 -7.61 8.43
CA GLY A 87 2.21 -8.48 7.81
C GLY A 87 1.97 -8.13 6.34
N ASN A 88 0.70 -7.85 5.99
CA ASN A 88 0.33 -7.43 4.63
C ASN A 88 0.89 -6.02 4.34
N PRO A 89 1.84 -5.88 3.38
CA PRO A 89 2.44 -4.58 3.06
C PRO A 89 1.54 -3.68 2.23
N CYS A 90 0.36 -4.16 1.85
CA CYS A 90 -0.55 -3.47 0.95
C CYS A 90 -1.60 -2.66 1.67
N LYS A 91 -1.89 -1.48 1.12
CA LYS A 91 -3.05 -0.65 1.46
C LYS A 91 -4.31 -1.50 1.38
N GLN A 92 -5.32 -1.12 2.16
CA GLN A 92 -6.59 -1.84 2.21
C GLN A 92 -7.17 -2.05 0.81
N HIS A 93 -7.76 -3.24 0.57
CA HIS A 93 -8.29 -3.69 -0.71
C HIS A 93 -7.28 -3.92 -1.84
N LEU A 94 -5.99 -3.68 -1.61
CA LEU A 94 -4.92 -4.06 -2.53
C LEU A 94 -4.28 -5.40 -2.12
N SER A 95 -3.71 -6.07 -3.10
CA SER A 95 -2.96 -7.31 -2.95
C SER A 95 -1.99 -7.52 -4.11
N GLY A 96 -1.25 -8.63 -4.07
CA GLY A 96 -0.39 -9.07 -5.17
C GLY A 96 0.90 -8.27 -5.30
N PRO A 97 1.65 -8.49 -6.41
CA PRO A 97 2.93 -7.83 -6.65
C PRO A 97 2.83 -6.32 -6.58
N TYR A 98 3.65 -5.72 -5.72
CA TYR A 98 3.70 -4.28 -5.49
C TYR A 98 2.35 -3.64 -5.14
N CYS A 99 1.42 -4.41 -4.59
CA CYS A 99 0.08 -3.94 -4.22
C CYS A 99 -0.70 -3.31 -5.39
N LYS A 100 -0.46 -3.80 -6.61
CA LYS A 100 -1.06 -3.27 -7.86
C LYS A 100 -2.31 -4.03 -8.30
N LEU A 101 -2.83 -4.95 -7.49
CA LEU A 101 -4.03 -5.70 -7.78
C LEU A 101 -5.09 -5.43 -6.71
N CYS A 102 -6.37 -5.51 -7.10
CA CYS A 102 -7.44 -5.56 -6.13
C CYS A 102 -7.50 -6.94 -5.47
N ASN A 103 -7.77 -6.96 -4.17
CA ASN A 103 -8.02 -8.19 -3.43
C ASN A 103 -9.20 -8.95 -4.08
N ALA A 104 -9.14 -10.29 -4.11
CA ALA A 104 -10.19 -11.17 -4.62
C ALA A 104 -11.59 -10.91 -4.02
N SER A 105 -11.69 -10.33 -2.82
CA SER A 105 -12.97 -9.91 -2.23
C SER A 105 -13.59 -8.66 -2.86
N SER A 106 -12.88 -8.00 -3.79
CA SER A 106 -13.26 -6.73 -4.41
C SER A 106 -13.94 -6.93 -5.78
N ILE A 107 -15.06 -7.66 -5.80
CA ILE A 107 -15.83 -7.91 -7.04
C ILE A 107 -16.36 -6.57 -7.59
N GLY A 108 -16.21 -6.36 -8.91
CA GLY A 108 -16.68 -5.13 -9.56
C GLY A 108 -15.82 -3.89 -9.29
N ARG A 109 -14.60 -4.09 -8.76
CA ARG A 109 -13.60 -3.03 -8.60
C ARG A 109 -12.47 -3.16 -9.61
N PHE A 110 -11.86 -2.03 -9.93
CA PHE A 110 -10.67 -1.94 -10.78
C PHE A 110 -9.58 -1.17 -10.06
N TYR A 111 -8.32 -1.46 -10.40
CA TYR A 111 -7.18 -0.75 -9.85
C TYR A 111 -7.00 0.59 -10.57
N ASP A 112 -7.04 1.69 -9.82
CA ASP A 112 -6.70 3.03 -10.28
C ASP A 112 -5.22 3.32 -10.02
N ALA A 113 -4.42 3.34 -11.08
CA ALA A 113 -2.99 3.58 -11.01
C ALA A 113 -2.63 5.02 -10.57
N GLY A 114 -3.54 5.99 -10.71
CA GLY A 114 -3.29 7.38 -10.32
C GLY A 114 -3.27 7.58 -8.80
N ASN A 115 -4.11 6.84 -8.08
CA ASN A 115 -4.26 6.96 -6.62
C ASN A 115 -3.81 5.70 -5.87
N SER A 116 -3.31 4.69 -6.60
CA SER A 116 -2.92 3.38 -6.07
C SER A 116 -3.99 2.82 -5.13
N GLU A 117 -5.20 2.66 -5.67
CA GLU A 117 -6.37 2.18 -4.92
C GLU A 117 -7.33 1.39 -5.79
N CYS A 118 -8.27 0.68 -5.16
CA CYS A 118 -9.31 -0.06 -5.88
C CYS A 118 -10.62 0.69 -5.82
N ARG A 119 -11.10 1.14 -6.98
CA ARG A 119 -12.35 1.89 -7.15
C ARG A 119 -13.44 1.02 -7.74
N GLU A 120 -14.69 1.38 -7.48
CA GLU A 120 -15.84 0.67 -8.03
C GLU A 120 -16.13 1.12 -9.47
N CYS A 121 -16.51 0.19 -10.33
CA CYS A 121 -16.88 0.51 -11.71
C CYS A 121 -18.10 1.46 -11.79
N SER A 122 -18.96 1.48 -10.77
CA SER A 122 -20.14 2.36 -10.66
C SER A 122 -19.77 3.85 -10.58
N GLU A 123 -18.58 4.18 -10.06
CA GLU A 123 -18.13 5.58 -9.90
C GLU A 123 -17.81 6.25 -11.24
N LEU A 124 -17.51 5.47 -12.29
CA LEU A 124 -17.38 6.02 -13.65
C LEU A 124 -18.71 6.57 -14.18
N ALA A 125 -19.84 5.93 -13.85
CA ALA A 125 -21.17 6.35 -14.32
C ALA A 125 -21.67 7.64 -13.66
N GLY A 126 -21.30 7.88 -12.40
CA GLY A 126 -21.67 9.08 -11.65
C GLY A 126 -21.07 10.37 -12.24
N SER A 127 -19.83 10.30 -12.73
CA SER A 127 -19.13 11.45 -13.33
C SER A 127 -19.78 11.93 -14.65
N MET A 128 -20.30 10.99 -15.45
CA MET A 128 -21.03 11.31 -16.68
C MET A 128 -22.39 11.95 -16.36
N GLY A 129 -23.12 11.44 -15.36
CA GLY A 129 -24.42 12.01 -14.99
C GLY A 129 -24.33 13.48 -14.54
N ALA A 130 -23.32 13.83 -13.73
CA ALA A 130 -23.14 15.18 -13.21
C ALA A 130 -22.78 16.20 -14.30
N THR A 131 -21.94 15.83 -15.27
CA THR A 131 -21.54 16.73 -16.37
C THR A 131 -22.69 17.00 -17.33
N TRP A 132 -23.47 15.98 -17.70
CA TRP A 132 -24.65 16.16 -18.55
C TRP A 132 -25.75 16.99 -17.86
N ALA A 133 -25.97 16.79 -16.56
CA ALA A 133 -26.94 17.58 -15.79
C ALA A 133 -26.59 19.09 -15.78
N LEU A 134 -25.32 19.43 -15.59
CA LEU A 134 -24.85 20.82 -15.65
C LEU A 134 -25.06 21.45 -17.04
N LEU A 135 -24.77 20.71 -18.11
CA LEU A 135 -24.99 21.20 -19.48
C LEU A 135 -26.47 21.47 -19.77
N CYS A 136 -27.37 20.60 -19.29
CA CYS A 136 -28.81 20.79 -19.44
C CYS A 136 -29.31 22.05 -18.70
N ILE A 137 -28.82 22.29 -17.47
CA ILE A 137 -29.20 23.47 -16.68
C ILE A 137 -28.73 24.77 -17.38
N VAL A 138 -27.48 24.81 -17.83
CA VAL A 138 -26.95 25.98 -18.55
C VAL A 138 -27.69 26.21 -19.87
N GLY A 139 -27.99 25.14 -20.61
CA GLY A 139 -28.78 25.20 -21.83
C GLY A 139 -30.20 25.74 -21.59
N ALA A 140 -30.89 25.25 -20.58
CA ALA A 140 -32.24 25.71 -20.21
C ALA A 140 -32.24 27.17 -19.76
N ALA A 141 -31.24 27.60 -18.99
CA ALA A 141 -31.09 28.99 -18.57
C ALA A 141 -30.82 29.92 -19.77
N ALA A 142 -29.91 29.55 -20.66
CA ALA A 142 -29.62 30.31 -21.89
C ALA A 142 -30.85 30.42 -22.80
N PHE A 143 -31.61 29.33 -22.94
CA PHE A 143 -32.85 29.32 -23.71
C PHE A 143 -33.94 30.19 -23.07
N GLY A 144 -34.10 30.12 -21.75
CA GLY A 144 -35.02 30.98 -21.00
C GLY A 144 -34.67 32.47 -21.14
N ILE A 145 -33.38 32.82 -21.03
CA ILE A 145 -32.89 34.19 -21.24
C ILE A 145 -33.14 34.64 -22.68
N PHE A 146 -32.92 33.77 -23.68
CA PHE A 146 -33.22 34.09 -25.08
C PHE A 146 -34.71 34.38 -25.31
N ILE A 147 -35.61 33.58 -24.72
CA ILE A 147 -37.05 33.83 -24.77
C ILE A 147 -37.38 35.17 -24.09
N LEU A 148 -36.87 35.44 -22.90
CA LEU A 148 -37.10 36.70 -22.20
C LEU A 148 -36.59 37.91 -22.99
N MET A 149 -35.42 37.83 -23.62
CA MET A 149 -34.90 38.90 -24.48
C MET A 149 -35.73 39.10 -25.76
N ARG A 150 -36.36 38.05 -26.29
CA ARG A 150 -37.19 38.13 -27.51
C ARG A 150 -38.60 38.62 -27.25
N TYR A 151 -39.19 38.25 -26.12
CA TYR A 151 -40.60 38.53 -25.81
C TYR A 151 -40.81 39.60 -24.73
N GLY A 152 -39.82 39.87 -23.86
CA GLY A 152 -39.91 40.87 -22.78
C GLY A 152 -39.40 42.26 -23.15
N LEU A 153 -38.83 42.45 -24.35
CA LEU A 153 -38.38 43.75 -24.88
C LEU A 153 -39.46 44.42 -25.76
N HIS A 154 -40.69 43.88 -25.73
CA HIS A 154 -41.80 44.27 -26.60
C HIS A 154 -43.01 44.82 -25.81
N ASP A 155 -42.77 45.31 -24.59
CA ASP A 155 -43.65 46.19 -23.80
C ASP A 155 -42.96 47.55 -23.58
#